data_AF-A0AA95HGH2-F1
#
_entry.id   AF-A0AA95HGH2-F1
#
_cell.length_a   1.000
_cell.length_b   1.000
_cell.length_c   1.000
_cell.angle_alpha   90.00
_cell.angle_beta   90.00
_cell.angle_gamma   90.00
#
_symmetry.space_group_name_H-M   'P 1'
#
loop_
_entity.id
_entity.type
_entity.pdbx_description
1 polymer ?
#
loop_
_entity_poly.entity_id
_entity_poly.type
_entity_poly.pdbx_seq_one_letter_code
_entity_poly.pdbx_strand_id
1 'polypeptide(L)' 'MTNFTITLDDEDLKQARIAAVQQGTSLNAIIRNFIKEFISRNQRYQQTTDRILKKAEASTFSSAGRKWTREELYER' A
#
# COMPACT_ATOMS: atom_id res chain seq x y z
N MET A 1 -9.89 19.57 -10.33
CA MET A 1 -10.69 18.35 -10.12
C MET A 1 -10.86 17.67 -11.46
N THR A 2 -10.74 16.35 -11.53
CA THR A 2 -10.88 15.57 -12.77
C THR A 2 -11.99 14.54 -12.55
N ASN A 3 -12.86 14.35 -13.55
CA ASN A 3 -13.97 13.40 -13.47
C ASN A 3 -13.52 12.01 -13.94
N PHE A 4 -14.06 10.99 -13.31
CA PHE A 4 -13.84 9.58 -13.64
C PHE A 4 -15.21 8.93 -13.86
N THR A 5 -15.41 8.34 -15.03
CA THR A 5 -16.64 7.64 -15.41
C THR A 5 -16.34 6.17 -15.54
N ILE A 6 -17.19 5.34 -14.95
CA ILE A 6 -17.15 3.88 -15.07
C ILE A 6 -18.53 3.36 -15.41
N THR A 7 -18.58 2.25 -16.13
CA THR A 7 -19.79 1.48 -16.35
C THR A 7 -19.89 0.41 -15.28
N LEU A 8 -21.07 0.30 -14.68
CA LEU A 8 -21.42 -0.71 -13.67
C LEU A 8 -22.79 -1.28 -14.06
N ASP A 9 -23.07 -2.49 -13.59
CA ASP A 9 -24.45 -3.01 -13.66
C ASP A 9 -25.38 -2.11 -12.83
N ASP A 10 -26.60 -1.90 -13.34
CA ASP A 10 -27.57 -1.00 -12.72
C ASP A 10 -27.97 -1.46 -11.32
N GLU A 11 -28.09 -2.78 -11.10
CA GLU A 11 -28.46 -3.31 -9.79
C GLU A 11 -27.30 -3.16 -8.80
N ASP A 12 -26.05 -3.41 -9.24
CA ASP A 12 -24.86 -3.18 -8.42
C ASP A 12 -24.76 -1.70 -8.01
N LEU A 13 -24.98 -0.77 -8.94
CA LEU A 13 -24.95 0.67 -8.66
C LEU A 13 -26.00 1.07 -7.62
N LYS A 14 -27.21 0.51 -7.73
CA LYS A 14 -28.31 0.76 -6.80
C LYS A 14 -28.00 0.23 -5.40
N GLN A 15 -27.57 -1.03 -5.30
CA GLN A 15 -27.23 -1.65 -4.01
C GLN A 15 -26.06 -0.91 -3.34
N ALA A 16 -25.03 -0.54 -4.10
CA ALA A 16 -23.90 0.22 -3.58
C ALA A 16 -24.30 1.60 -3.02
N ARG A 17 -25.25 2.29 -3.69
CA ARG A 17 -25.78 3.57 -3.20
C ARG A 17 -26.60 3.39 -1.92
N ILE A 18 -27.45 2.37 -1.83
CA ILE A 18 -28.23 2.08 -0.62
C ILE A 18 -27.28 1.81 0.55
N ALA A 19 -26.28 0.95 0.35
CA ALA A 19 -25.28 0.62 1.37
C ALA A 19 -24.50 1.87 1.84
N ALA A 20 -24.10 2.74 0.90
CA ALA A 20 -23.40 3.98 1.24
C ALA A 20 -24.27 4.91 2.11
N VAL A 21 -25.55 5.06 1.78
CA VAL A 21 -26.49 5.88 2.55
C VAL A 21 -26.71 5.31 3.95
N GLN A 22 -26.85 3.99 4.08
CA GLN A 22 -26.96 3.31 5.38
C GLN A 22 -25.74 3.56 6.27
N GLN A 23 -24.56 3.74 5.68
CA GLN A 23 -23.32 4.08 6.37
C GLN A 23 -23.12 5.59 6.57
N GLY A 24 -24.11 6.43 6.23
CA GLY A 24 -24.01 7.89 6.35
C GLY A 24 -23.00 8.54 5.41
N THR A 25 -22.71 7.89 4.28
CA THR A 25 -21.73 8.36 3.30
C THR A 25 -22.30 8.33 1.88
N SER A 26 -21.47 8.61 0.87
CA SER A 26 -21.84 8.50 -0.54
C SER A 26 -20.93 7.52 -1.27
N LEU A 27 -21.44 6.89 -2.32
CA LEU A 27 -20.65 6.00 -3.17
C LEU A 27 -19.41 6.71 -3.73
N ASN A 28 -19.53 7.98 -4.10
CA ASN A 28 -18.40 8.79 -4.56
C ASN A 28 -17.33 8.99 -3.49
N ALA A 29 -17.71 9.17 -2.22
CA ALA A 29 -16.77 9.27 -1.11
C ALA A 29 -16.05 7.94 -0.88
N ILE A 30 -16.77 6.82 -0.93
CA ILE A 30 -16.21 5.47 -0.82
C ILE A 30 -15.20 5.22 -1.93
N ILE A 31 -15.56 5.44 -3.20
CA ILE A 31 -14.67 5.24 -4.35
C ILE A 31 -13.43 6.11 -4.24
N ARG A 32 -13.59 7.39 -3.84
CA ARG A 32 -12.47 8.30 -3.66
C ARG A 32 -11.49 7.79 -2.60
N ASN A 33 -12.00 7.29 -1.48
CA ASN A 33 -11.16 6.73 -0.41
C ASN A 33 -10.49 5.44 -0.85
N PHE A 34 -11.22 4.56 -1.53
CA PHE A 34 -10.67 3.32 -2.09
C PHE A 34 -9.50 3.60 -3.04
N ILE A 35 -9.62 4.56 -3.96
CA ILE A 35 -8.54 4.93 -4.88
C ILE A 35 -7.32 5.44 -4.12
N LYS A 36 -7.51 6.29 -3.10
CA LYS A 36 -6.40 6.79 -2.25
C LYS A 36 -5.68 5.65 -1.54
N GLU A 37 -6.45 4.74 -0.94
CA GLU A 37 -5.89 3.57 -0.28
C GLU A 37 -5.14 2.67 -1.26
N PHE A 38 -5.72 2.40 -2.43
CA PHE A 38 -5.10 1.61 -3.50
C PHE A 38 -3.74 2.19 -3.92
N ILE A 39 -3.67 3.51 -4.16
CA ILE A 39 -2.41 4.20 -4.48
C ILE A 39 -1.42 4.08 -3.32
N SER A 40 -1.87 4.34 -2.09
CA SER A 40 -1.00 4.33 -0.91
C SER A 40 -0.39 2.95 -0.62
N ARG A 41 -1.13 1.86 -0.88
CA ARG A 41 -0.64 0.50 -0.72
C ARG A 41 0.53 0.22 -1.66
N ASN A 42 0.41 0.61 -2.93
CA ASN A 42 1.49 0.46 -3.91
C ASN A 42 2.70 1.34 -3.55
N GLN A 43 2.45 2.59 -3.14
CA GLN A 43 3.53 3.52 -2.77
C GLN A 43 4.29 3.06 -1.52
N ARG A 44 3.61 2.48 -0.52
CA ARG A 44 4.29 2.07 0.72
C ARG A 44 5.35 1.01 0.48
N TYR A 45 5.03 -0.04 -0.29
CA TYR A 45 6.00 -1.07 -0.61
C TYR A 45 7.16 -0.52 -1.45
N GLN A 46 6.87 0.28 -2.47
CA GLN A 46 7.90 0.90 -3.30
C GLN A 46 8.82 1.81 -2.48
N GLN A 47 8.25 2.70 -1.66
CA GLN A 47 9.02 3.60 -0.80
C GLN A 47 9.87 2.87 0.24
N THR A 48 9.34 1.79 0.84
CA THR A 48 10.11 0.96 1.77
C THR A 48 11.27 0.27 1.05
N THR A 49 11.02 -0.31 -0.12
CA THR A 49 12.05 -0.96 -0.94
C THR A 49 13.13 0.05 -1.35
N ASP A 50 12.75 1.20 -1.89
CA ASP A 50 13.68 2.26 -2.29
C ASP A 50 14.53 2.75 -1.11
N ARG A 51 13.94 2.86 0.08
CA ARG A 51 14.65 3.26 1.29
C ARG A 51 15.66 2.20 1.74
N ILE A 52 15.34 0.91 1.62
CA ILE A 52 16.26 -0.19 1.91
C ILE A 52 17.40 -0.20 0.90
N LEU A 53 17.09 -0.11 -0.40
CA LEU A 53 18.09 -0.09 -1.48
C LEU A 53 19.05 1.09 -1.34
N LYS A 54 18.54 2.31 -1.12
CA LYS A 54 19.38 3.49 -0.87
C LYS A 54 20.32 3.32 0.32
N LYS A 55 19.84 2.68 1.41
CA LYS A 55 20.68 2.39 2.58
C LYS A 55 21.75 1.34 2.27
N ALA A 56 21.40 0.32 1.49
CA ALA A 56 22.35 -0.71 1.06
C ALA A 56 23.42 -0.13 0.13
N GLU A 57 23.03 0.70 -0.83
CA GLU A 57 23.95 1.41 -1.74
C GLU A 57 24.88 2.37 -1.00
N ALA A 58 24.37 3.10 0.01
CA ALA A 58 25.18 3.99 0.83
C ALA A 58 26.03 3.25 1.89
N SER A 59 25.80 1.96 2.10
CA SER A 59 26.51 1.18 3.11
C SER A 59 27.92 0.84 2.64
N THR A 60 28.91 1.10 3.49
CA THR A 60 30.28 0.61 3.32
C THR A 60 30.50 -0.75 4.00
N PHE A 61 29.49 -1.28 4.71
CA PHE A 61 29.59 -2.57 5.38
C PHE A 61 29.48 -3.72 4.39
N SER A 62 30.41 -4.67 4.51
CA SER A 62 30.42 -5.96 3.83
C SER A 62 30.77 -7.04 4.84
N SER A 63 30.16 -8.21 4.74
CA SER A 63 30.58 -9.37 5.55
C SER A 63 31.94 -9.92 5.11
N ALA A 64 32.45 -9.50 3.95
CA ALA A 64 33.66 -10.04 3.33
C ALA A 64 33.68 -11.58 3.27
N GLY A 65 32.51 -12.21 3.16
CA GLY A 65 32.35 -13.67 3.16
C GLY A 65 32.24 -14.32 4.53
N ARG A 66 32.32 -13.56 5.63
CA ARG A 66 32.09 -14.07 6.98
C ARG A 66 30.66 -14.59 7.12
N LYS A 67 30.54 -15.78 7.68
CA LYS A 67 29.27 -16.39 8.11
C LYS A 67 29.21 -16.38 9.63
N TRP A 68 28.01 -16.30 10.18
CA TRP A 68 27.76 -16.39 11.61
C TRP A 68 26.86 -17.58 11.90
N THR A 69 27.13 -18.28 12.99
CA THR A 69 26.17 -19.21 13.56
C THR A 69 25.11 -18.44 14.33
N ARG A 70 23.97 -19.09 14.58
CA ARG A 70 22.87 -18.48 15.33
C ARG A 70 23.32 -18.17 16.76
N GLU A 71 24.13 -19.04 17.34
CA GLU A 71 24.68 -18.94 18.69
C GLU A 71 25.61 -17.72 18.82
N GLU A 72 26.49 -17.48 17.82
CA GLU A 72 27.41 -16.32 17.79
C GLU A 72 26.69 -14.96 17.75
N LEU A 73 25.45 -14.92 17.25
CA LEU A 73 24.65 -13.70 17.17
C LEU A 73 23.87 -13.40 18.45
N TYR A 74 23.63 -14.41 19.31
CA TYR A 74 22.89 -14.25 20.56
C TYR A 74 23.78 -13.84 21.73
N GLU A 75 25.07 -14.12 21.67
CA GLU A 75 26.04 -13.73 22.72
C GLU A 75 26.52 -12.27 22.62
N ARG A 76 25.91 -11.45 21.74
CA ARG A 76 26.29 -10.04 21.50
C ARG A 76 25.22 -9.04 21.88
#